data_AF-A0A8H6G6Q0-F1
#
_entry.id   AF-A0A8H6G6Q0-F1
#
_cell.length_a   1.000
_cell.length_b   1.000
_cell.length_c   1.000
_cell.angle_alpha   90.00
_cell.angle_beta   90.00
_cell.angle_gamma   90.00
#
_symmetry.space_group_name_H-M   'P 1'
#
loop_
_entity.id
_entity.type
_entity.pdbx_description
1 polymer ?
#
loop_
_entity_poly.entity_id
_entity_poly.type
_entity_poly.pdbx_seq_one_letter_code
_entity_poly.pdbx_strand_id
1 'polypeptide(L)'
;MSREWGAKGGGGILHTIFFHRYFPSIRPSSIEVLDLTLPLVADPELETLIDTRVGQLIRQLSSTSSPKSSVRGSLVVQFFEKKRRKGGGLGWFTGGAKGDEEVCWESWCLEVTLATPKTEMERTKVMKAIGSTLQKTAMKIITLVNRDKDHIPPITTSETNPFPFHIELNPRVEGWGKGIGMF
;
A
#
# COMPACT_ATOMS: atom_id res chain seq x y z
N MET A 1 -22.80 8.11 1.55
CA MET A 1 -22.91 6.84 0.81
C MET A 1 -21.78 6.63 -0.21
N SER A 2 -21.66 7.35 -1.35
CA SER A 2 -20.58 7.10 -2.35
C SER A 2 -19.14 7.17 -1.81
N ARG A 3 -18.89 8.01 -0.79
CA ARG A 3 -17.57 8.14 -0.14
C ARG A 3 -17.21 6.96 0.76
N GLU A 4 -18.21 6.35 1.39
CA GLU A 4 -18.04 5.22 2.29
C GLU A 4 -17.59 3.97 1.51
N TRP A 5 -18.16 3.76 0.32
CA TRP A 5 -17.74 2.71 -0.60
C TRP A 5 -16.34 2.95 -1.17
N GLY A 6 -15.98 4.20 -1.45
CA GLY A 6 -14.61 4.55 -1.85
C GLY A 6 -13.59 4.22 -0.76
N ALA A 7 -13.90 4.51 0.50
CA ALA A 7 -13.06 4.18 1.64
C ALA A 7 -12.93 2.66 1.84
N LYS A 8 -14.06 1.94 1.87
CA LYS A 8 -14.09 0.47 1.96
C LYS A 8 -13.37 -0.21 0.79
N GLY A 9 -13.53 0.33 -0.42
CA GLY A 9 -12.82 -0.10 -1.64
C GLY A 9 -11.30 0.01 -1.52
N GLY A 10 -10.80 1.20 -1.15
CA GLY A 10 -9.37 1.44 -0.95
C GLY A 10 -8.80 0.58 0.17
N GLY A 11 -9.50 0.49 1.30
CA GLY A 11 -9.10 -0.36 2.43
C GLY A 11 -9.03 -1.84 2.06
N GLY A 12 -10.01 -2.37 1.33
CA GLY A 12 -10.03 -3.77 0.89
C GLY A 12 -8.84 -4.14 0.01
N ILE A 13 -8.41 -3.26 -0.89
CA ILE A 13 -7.21 -3.49 -1.71
C ILE A 13 -5.94 -3.49 -0.87
N LEU A 14 -5.81 -2.57 0.08
CA LEU A 14 -4.65 -2.53 0.98
C LEU A 14 -4.57 -3.78 1.84
N HIS A 15 -5.68 -4.21 2.44
CA HIS A 15 -5.74 -5.48 3.15
C HIS A 15 -5.38 -6.67 2.27
N THR A 16 -5.77 -6.65 0.98
CA THR A 16 -5.38 -7.70 0.04
C THR A 16 -3.87 -7.74 -0.19
N ILE A 17 -3.20 -6.59 -0.29
CA ILE A 17 -1.73 -6.53 -0.40
C ILE A 17 -1.08 -7.04 0.90
N PHE A 18 -1.48 -6.49 2.04
CA PHE A 18 -0.92 -6.87 3.35
C PHE A 18 -1.15 -8.34 3.67
N PHE A 19 -2.29 -8.93 3.31
CA PHE A 19 -2.54 -10.35 3.54
C PHE A 19 -1.45 -11.25 2.93
N HIS A 20 -0.81 -10.82 1.83
CA HIS A 20 0.23 -11.57 1.14
C HIS A 20 1.66 -11.13 1.48
N ARG A 21 1.83 -10.02 2.20
CA ARG A 21 3.14 -9.36 2.43
C ARG A 21 3.37 -8.92 3.89
N TYR A 22 2.41 -9.17 4.77
CA TYR A 22 2.51 -8.96 6.21
C TYR A 22 2.78 -10.32 6.89
N PHE A 23 3.99 -10.47 7.41
CA PHE A 23 4.51 -11.74 7.94
C PHE A 23 4.41 -11.96 9.46
N PRO A 24 3.80 -11.08 10.27
CA PRO A 24 3.35 -11.48 11.59
C PRO A 24 2.35 -12.65 11.54
N SER A 25 2.19 -13.33 12.67
CA SER A 25 1.15 -14.34 12.81
C SER A 25 -0.23 -13.66 12.82
N ILE A 26 -0.99 -13.85 11.74
CA ILE A 26 -2.33 -13.26 11.58
C ILE A 26 -3.42 -14.32 11.63
N ARG A 27 -4.61 -13.92 12.06
CA ARG A 27 -5.82 -14.73 11.87
C ARG A 27 -6.43 -14.40 10.51
N PRO A 28 -6.70 -15.40 9.66
CA PRO A 28 -7.38 -15.16 8.40
C PRO A 28 -8.80 -14.66 8.67
N SER A 29 -9.18 -13.59 7.99
CA SER A 29 -10.52 -13.02 8.02
C SER A 29 -10.87 -12.47 6.63
N SER A 30 -12.07 -11.96 6.46
CA SER A 30 -12.53 -11.35 5.21
C SER A 30 -13.40 -10.13 5.45
N ILE A 31 -13.45 -9.26 4.44
CA ILE A 31 -14.30 -8.07 4.41
C ILE A 31 -15.13 -8.06 3.13
N GLU A 32 -16.41 -7.70 3.27
CA GLU A 32 -17.32 -7.50 2.14
C GLU A 32 -17.19 -6.07 1.61
N VAL A 33 -16.84 -5.96 0.33
CA VAL A 33 -16.69 -4.68 -0.36
C VAL A 33 -17.43 -4.74 -1.68
N LEU A 34 -18.58 -4.07 -1.75
CA LEU A 34 -19.56 -4.24 -2.83
C LEU A 34 -20.02 -5.70 -2.89
N ASP A 35 -19.87 -6.36 -4.04
CA ASP A 35 -20.23 -7.77 -4.26
C ASP A 35 -19.00 -8.69 -4.19
N LEU A 36 -17.95 -8.27 -3.48
CA LEU A 36 -16.68 -9.00 -3.38
C LEU A 36 -16.30 -9.25 -1.92
N THR A 37 -15.96 -10.50 -1.62
CA THR A 37 -15.29 -10.91 -0.39
C THR A 37 -13.77 -10.82 -0.59
N LEU A 38 -13.11 -9.89 0.11
CA LEU A 38 -11.66 -9.70 0.05
C LEU A 38 -10.98 -10.18 1.34
N PRO A 39 -9.73 -10.68 1.27
CA PRO A 39 -9.00 -11.07 2.47
C PRO A 39 -8.71 -9.86 3.36
N LEU A 40 -8.85 -10.07 4.67
CA LEU A 40 -8.62 -9.09 5.72
C LEU A 40 -7.51 -9.58 6.64
N VAL A 41 -6.60 -8.68 7.00
CA VAL A 41 -5.65 -8.88 8.09
C VAL A 41 -6.30 -8.36 9.37
N ALA A 42 -6.67 -9.27 10.26
CA ALA A 42 -7.30 -8.94 11.55
C ALA A 42 -6.25 -8.49 12.59
N ASP A 43 -5.71 -7.29 12.38
CA ASP A 43 -4.71 -6.62 13.22
C ASP A 43 -5.19 -5.18 13.49
N PRO A 44 -5.57 -4.83 14.74
CA PRO A 44 -6.19 -3.52 15.02
C PRO A 44 -5.31 -2.32 14.70
N GLU A 45 -3.99 -2.45 14.83
CA GLU A 45 -3.05 -1.37 14.54
C GLU A 45 -2.97 -1.12 13.03
N LEU A 46 -2.87 -2.20 12.24
CA LEU A 46 -2.88 -2.14 10.79
C LEU A 46 -4.22 -1.65 10.23
N GLU A 47 -5.35 -2.15 10.76
CA GLU A 47 -6.69 -1.70 10.38
C GLU A 47 -6.84 -0.18 10.60
N THR A 48 -6.47 0.30 11.79
CA THR A 48 -6.53 1.73 12.12
C THR A 48 -5.62 2.56 11.22
N LEU A 49 -4.42 2.05 10.90
CA LEU A 49 -3.49 2.72 10.00
C LEU A 49 -4.06 2.82 8.57
N ILE A 50 -4.60 1.73 8.04
CA ILE A 50 -5.24 1.69 6.71
C ILE A 50 -6.39 2.70 6.66
N ASP A 51 -7.30 2.66 7.62
CA ASP A 51 -8.44 3.58 7.68
C ASP A 51 -7.99 5.04 7.77
N THR A 52 -6.97 5.32 8.58
CA THR A 52 -6.39 6.65 8.72
C THR A 52 -5.83 7.15 7.40
N ARG A 53 -5.04 6.34 6.70
CA ARG A 53 -4.38 6.72 5.43
C ARG A 53 -5.38 6.88 4.29
N VAL A 54 -6.35 5.97 4.17
CA VAL A 54 -7.43 6.07 3.18
C VAL A 54 -8.29 7.31 3.45
N GLY A 55 -8.65 7.56 4.72
CA GLY A 55 -9.39 8.75 5.11
C GLY A 55 -8.64 10.06 4.82
N GLN A 56 -7.34 10.09 5.09
CA GLN A 56 -6.47 11.22 4.75
C GLN A 56 -6.44 11.47 3.24
N LEU A 57 -6.27 10.42 2.43
CA LEU A 57 -6.28 10.54 0.96
C LEU A 57 -7.60 11.10 0.45
N ILE A 58 -8.73 10.58 0.92
CA ILE A 58 -10.06 11.07 0.52
C ILE A 58 -10.23 12.55 0.86
N ARG A 59 -9.75 12.99 2.04
CA ARG A 59 -9.79 14.40 2.45
C ARG A 59 -8.94 15.29 1.53
N GLN A 60 -7.70 14.86 1.21
CA GLN A 60 -6.82 15.57 0.28
C GLN A 60 -7.44 15.69 -1.12
N LEU A 61 -8.03 14.62 -1.64
CA LEU A 61 -8.69 14.65 -2.96
C LEU A 61 -9.96 15.51 -2.96
N SER A 62 -10.65 15.58 -1.82
CA SER A 62 -11.86 16.41 -1.69
C SER A 62 -11.53 17.90 -1.64
N SER A 63 -10.45 18.30 -0.98
CA SER A 63 -10.06 19.72 -0.88
C SER A 63 -9.54 20.30 -2.20
N THR A 64 -9.02 19.47 -3.09
CA THR A 64 -8.55 19.87 -4.43
C THR A 64 -9.68 19.87 -5.48
N SER A 65 -10.92 19.53 -5.11
CA SER A 65 -11.99 19.33 -6.09
C SER A 65 -12.46 20.63 -6.74
N SER A 66 -12.21 20.75 -8.05
CA SER A 66 -12.92 21.68 -8.93
C SER A 66 -14.22 21.02 -9.42
N PRO A 67 -15.33 21.77 -9.62
CA PRO A 67 -16.66 21.21 -9.86
C PRO A 67 -16.87 20.46 -11.19
N LYS A 68 -15.81 20.28 -11.99
CA LYS A 68 -15.87 19.79 -13.38
C LYS A 68 -15.09 18.49 -13.67
N SER A 69 -14.33 17.91 -12.73
CA SER A 69 -13.56 16.69 -13.03
C SER A 69 -13.36 15.76 -11.83
N SER A 70 -13.25 14.46 -12.09
CA SER A 70 -12.77 13.46 -11.13
C SER A 70 -11.38 13.85 -10.61
N VAL A 71 -11.16 13.79 -9.30
CA VAL A 71 -9.85 14.09 -8.69
C VAL A 71 -9.06 12.79 -8.56
N ARG A 72 -7.78 12.82 -8.92
CA ARG A 72 -6.88 11.66 -8.84
C ARG A 72 -5.85 11.85 -7.75
N GLY A 73 -5.47 10.76 -7.11
CA GLY A 73 -4.33 10.67 -6.19
C GLY A 73 -3.65 9.33 -6.31
N SER A 74 -2.58 9.16 -5.55
CA SER A 74 -1.86 7.90 -5.45
C SER A 74 -1.62 7.53 -4.00
N LEU A 75 -1.54 6.22 -3.76
CA LEU A 75 -1.16 5.63 -2.49
C LEU A 75 -0.09 4.59 -2.78
N VAL A 76 1.03 4.66 -2.08
CA VAL A 76 2.16 3.75 -2.25
C VAL A 76 2.37 2.96 -0.96
N VAL A 77 2.45 1.63 -1.06
CA VAL A 77 2.82 0.73 0.03
C VAL A 77 4.20 0.17 -0.25
N GLN A 78 5.14 0.33 0.67
CA GLN A 78 6.51 -0.16 0.53
C GLN A 78 6.86 -1.11 1.66
N PHE A 79 7.61 -2.17 1.35
CA PHE A 79 8.13 -3.12 2.31
C PHE A 79 9.66 -3.08 2.32
N PHE A 80 10.24 -3.15 3.52
CA PHE A 80 11.67 -2.95 3.76
C PHE A 80 12.31 -4.14 4.47
N GLU A 81 13.61 -4.26 4.32
CA GLU A 81 14.49 -5.16 5.06
C GLU A 81 15.43 -4.32 5.92
N LYS A 82 15.50 -4.59 7.22
CA LYS A 82 16.51 -4.00 8.10
C LYS A 82 17.85 -4.68 7.85
N LYS A 83 18.76 -3.98 7.17
CA LYS A 83 20.14 -4.41 6.99
C LYS A 83 21.04 -3.78 8.04
N ARG A 84 21.70 -4.62 8.83
CA ARG A 84 22.81 -4.17 9.67
C ARG A 84 24.02 -3.94 8.79
N ARG A 85 24.52 -2.71 8.71
CA ARG A 85 25.74 -2.40 7.94
C ARG A 85 26.90 -3.24 8.51
N LYS A 86 27.41 -4.20 7.73
CA LYS A 86 28.58 -4.99 8.13
C LYS A 86 29.76 -4.03 8.15
N GLY A 87 30.25 -3.69 9.35
CA GLY A 87 31.47 -2.90 9.50
C GLY A 87 32.60 -3.61 8.79
N GLY A 88 33.00 -3.11 7.61
CA GLY A 88 34.26 -3.49 6.98
C GLY A 88 35.39 -3.29 8.01
N GLY A 89 36.39 -4.17 7.98
CA GLY A 89 37.34 -4.50 9.07
C GLY A 89 38.10 -3.37 9.79
N LEU A 90 37.81 -2.10 9.50
CA LEU A 90 38.30 -0.91 10.18
C LEU A 90 37.33 -0.31 11.21
N GLY A 91 36.04 -0.69 11.20
CA GLY A 91 34.99 -0.04 11.98
C GLY A 91 35.02 -0.27 13.50
N TRP A 92 35.78 -1.26 13.98
CA TRP A 92 35.97 -1.48 15.42
C TRP A 92 36.99 -0.52 16.05
N PHE A 93 37.79 0.17 15.22
CA PHE A 93 38.84 1.09 15.69
C PHE A 93 38.45 2.58 15.66
N THR A 94 37.36 2.95 14.98
CA THR A 94 37.05 4.37 14.72
C THR A 94 35.68 4.85 15.18
N GLY A 95 34.96 4.09 16.03
CA GLY A 95 33.68 4.55 16.60
C GLY A 95 32.60 4.88 15.55
N GLY A 96 32.69 4.27 14.37
CA GLY A 96 31.82 4.57 13.23
C GLY A 96 30.35 4.20 13.49
N ALA A 97 29.46 5.16 13.18
CA ALA A 97 28.02 5.12 13.44
C ALA A 97 27.37 3.75 13.16
N LYS A 98 26.83 3.15 14.23
CA LYS A 98 25.87 2.04 14.19
C LYS A 98 24.54 2.60 13.70
N GLY A 99 24.33 2.64 12.39
CA GLY A 99 23.02 2.89 11.80
C GLY A 99 22.48 1.59 11.22
N ASP A 100 21.28 1.19 11.62
CA ASP A 100 20.51 0.20 10.88
C ASP A 100 20.01 0.88 9.60
N GLU A 101 20.15 0.21 8.45
CA GLU A 101 19.69 0.69 7.15
C GLU A 101 18.42 -0.06 6.75
N GLU A 102 17.44 0.64 6.19
CA GLU A 102 16.23 0.02 5.63
C GLU A 102 16.31 0.01 4.10
N VAL A 103 16.25 -1.19 3.51
CA VAL A 103 16.27 -1.36 2.05
C VAL A 103 14.90 -1.78 1.57
N CYS A 104 14.29 -0.98 0.70
CA CYS A 104 12.99 -1.29 0.07
C CYS A 104 13.17 -2.48 -0.89
N TRP A 105 12.46 -3.58 -0.63
CA TRP A 105 12.47 -4.77 -1.49
C TRP A 105 11.19 -4.94 -2.30
N GLU A 106 10.11 -4.23 -1.97
CA GLU A 106 8.87 -4.25 -2.74
C GLU A 106 8.08 -2.94 -2.59
N SER A 107 7.49 -2.47 -3.69
CA SER A 107 6.69 -1.25 -3.73
C SER A 107 5.43 -1.45 -4.58
N TRP A 108 4.28 -1.13 -3.99
CA TRP A 108 2.96 -1.19 -4.62
C TRP A 108 2.41 0.22 -4.82
N CYS A 109 2.25 0.64 -6.07
CA CYS A 109 1.64 1.93 -6.40
C CYS A 109 0.17 1.74 -6.81
N LEU A 110 -0.73 2.40 -6.08
CA LEU A 110 -2.17 2.40 -6.32
C LEU A 110 -2.61 3.79 -6.80
N GLU A 111 -3.17 3.85 -7.99
CA GLU A 111 -3.83 5.05 -8.49
C GLU A 111 -5.29 5.07 -8.03
N VAL A 112 -5.70 6.16 -7.39
CA VAL A 112 -7.03 6.33 -6.81
C VAL A 112 -7.74 7.48 -7.51
N THR A 113 -8.94 7.21 -8.03
CA THR A 113 -9.80 8.24 -8.63
C THR A 113 -11.04 8.42 -7.78
N LEU A 114 -11.27 9.64 -7.29
CA LEU A 114 -12.48 10.02 -6.58
C LEU A 114 -13.56 10.43 -7.58
N ALA A 115 -14.56 9.56 -7.75
CA ALA A 115 -15.75 9.85 -8.54
C ALA A 115 -16.80 10.60 -7.72
N THR A 116 -17.42 11.61 -8.33
CA THR A 116 -18.50 12.43 -7.75
C THR A 116 -19.73 12.40 -8.66
N PRO A 117 -20.49 11.27 -8.70
CA PRO A 117 -21.68 11.16 -9.55
C PRO A 117 -22.73 12.20 -9.13
N LYS A 118 -23.36 12.85 -10.11
CA LYS A 118 -24.37 13.91 -9.89
C LYS A 118 -25.79 13.41 -10.08
N THR A 119 -25.97 12.29 -10.77
CA THR A 119 -27.29 11.66 -11.02
C THR A 119 -27.31 10.21 -10.56
N GLU A 120 -28.51 9.65 -10.32
CA GLU A 120 -28.65 8.25 -9.93
C GLU A 120 -28.18 7.30 -11.06
N MET A 121 -28.42 7.66 -12.32
CA MET A 121 -27.92 6.90 -13.47
C MET A 121 -26.39 6.86 -13.51
N GLU A 122 -25.72 7.99 -13.28
CA GLU A 122 -24.26 8.05 -13.17
C GLU A 122 -23.76 7.22 -11.99
N ARG A 123 -24.45 7.28 -10.85
CA ARG A 123 -24.11 6.51 -9.66
C ARG A 123 -24.13 5.01 -9.96
N THR A 124 -25.20 4.48 -10.58
CA THR A 124 -25.26 3.05 -10.94
C THR A 124 -24.09 2.64 -11.85
N LYS A 125 -23.78 3.47 -12.86
CA LYS A 125 -22.65 3.21 -13.78
C LYS A 125 -21.30 3.22 -13.06
N VAL A 126 -21.06 4.22 -12.21
CA VAL A 126 -19.84 4.36 -11.40
C VAL A 126 -19.68 3.17 -10.45
N MET A 127 -20.74 2.77 -9.74
CA MET A 127 -20.69 1.65 -8.79
C MET A 127 -20.34 0.34 -9.50
N LYS A 128 -20.94 0.07 -10.67
CA LYS A 128 -20.59 -1.12 -11.49
C LYS A 128 -19.12 -1.09 -11.94
N ALA A 129 -18.62 0.07 -12.35
CA ALA A 129 -17.23 0.24 -12.77
C ALA A 129 -16.25 0.06 -11.60
N ILE A 130 -16.59 0.55 -10.40
CA ILE A 130 -15.81 0.35 -9.18
C ILE A 130 -15.73 -1.14 -8.85
N GLY A 131 -16.86 -1.85 -8.84
CA GLY A 131 -16.88 -3.31 -8.58
C GLY A 131 -15.99 -4.09 -9.53
N SER A 132 -16.08 -3.82 -10.85
CA SER A 132 -15.22 -4.47 -11.84
C SER A 132 -13.73 -4.13 -11.65
N THR A 133 -13.42 -2.88 -11.32
CA THR A 133 -12.03 -2.44 -11.09
C THR A 133 -11.45 -3.08 -9.84
N LEU A 134 -12.25 -3.17 -8.77
CA LEU A 134 -11.87 -3.78 -7.51
C LEU A 134 -11.53 -5.27 -7.70
N GLN A 135 -12.42 -6.02 -8.37
CA GLN A 135 -12.21 -7.43 -8.69
C GLN A 135 -10.93 -7.64 -9.52
N LYS A 136 -10.76 -6.87 -10.59
CA LYS A 136 -9.57 -6.94 -11.45
C LYS A 136 -8.29 -6.64 -10.68
N THR A 137 -8.33 -5.66 -9.79
CA THR A 137 -7.17 -5.25 -8.98
C THR A 137 -6.79 -6.34 -7.98
N ALA A 138 -7.77 -6.91 -7.28
CA ALA A 138 -7.53 -8.02 -6.35
C ALA A 138 -6.91 -9.24 -7.07
N MET A 139 -7.45 -9.63 -8.23
CA MET A 139 -6.89 -10.72 -9.03
C MET A 139 -5.49 -10.40 -9.57
N LYS A 140 -5.23 -9.14 -9.92
CA LYS A 140 -3.90 -8.68 -10.33
C LYS A 140 -2.89 -8.80 -9.19
N ILE A 141 -3.27 -8.44 -7.95
CA ILE A 141 -2.42 -8.61 -6.77
C ILE A 141 -2.05 -10.08 -6.59
N ILE A 142 -3.03 -10.98 -6.59
CA ILE A 142 -2.79 -12.43 -6.45
C ILE A 142 -1.84 -12.94 -7.55
N THR A 143 -2.02 -12.48 -8.78
CA THR A 143 -1.15 -12.87 -9.90
C THR A 143 0.29 -12.40 -9.69
N LEU A 144 0.48 -11.13 -9.31
CA LEU A 144 1.80 -10.55 -9.05
C LEU A 144 2.48 -11.21 -7.86
N VAL A 145 1.75 -11.43 -6.77
CA VAL A 145 2.23 -12.09 -5.57
C VAL A 145 2.76 -13.49 -5.86
N ASN A 146 2.03 -14.27 -6.66
CA ASN A 146 2.41 -15.64 -6.99
C ASN A 146 3.59 -15.69 -7.98
N ARG A 147 3.67 -14.73 -8.90
CA ARG A 147 4.76 -14.62 -9.87
C ARG A 147 6.06 -14.19 -9.20
N ASP A 148 5.99 -13.14 -8.38
CA ASP A 148 7.14 -12.47 -7.77
C ASP A 148 7.17 -12.85 -6.28
N LYS A 149 7.44 -14.12 -5.97
CA LYS A 149 7.57 -14.59 -4.59
C LYS A 149 9.03 -14.81 -4.17
N ASP A 150 9.91 -15.01 -5.14
CA ASP A 150 11.31 -15.40 -4.88
C ASP A 150 12.19 -14.21 -4.46
N HIS A 151 11.68 -12.98 -4.57
CA HIS A 151 12.39 -11.76 -4.13
C HIS A 151 12.12 -11.38 -2.67
N ILE A 152 11.26 -12.12 -1.96
CA ILE A 152 11.00 -11.91 -0.53
C ILE A 152 12.32 -12.22 0.23
N PRO A 153 12.87 -11.27 1.02
CA PRO A 153 14.11 -11.51 1.74
C PRO A 153 14.00 -12.64 2.77
N PRO A 154 15.11 -13.28 3.18
CA PRO A 154 15.09 -14.24 4.27
C PRO A 154 14.74 -13.54 5.59
N ILE A 155 13.92 -14.21 6.42
CA ILE A 155 13.63 -13.73 7.78
C ILE A 155 14.84 -13.99 8.68
N THR A 156 15.52 -12.94 9.12
CA THR A 156 16.73 -13.02 9.95
C THR A 156 16.53 -12.46 11.37
N THR A 157 15.30 -12.15 11.76
CA THR A 157 14.95 -11.54 13.05
C THR A 157 13.86 -12.33 13.77
N SER A 158 13.82 -12.19 15.10
CA SER A 158 12.75 -12.70 15.96
C SER A 158 11.71 -11.62 16.31
N GLU A 159 11.82 -10.41 15.73
CA GLU A 159 10.79 -9.38 15.84
C GLU A 159 9.44 -9.89 15.29
N THR A 160 8.34 -9.47 15.92
CA THR A 160 6.99 -9.88 15.52
C THR A 160 6.69 -9.58 14.04
N ASN A 161 7.14 -8.41 13.55
CA ASN A 161 7.10 -8.05 12.15
C ASN A 161 8.51 -8.00 11.56
N PRO A 162 8.90 -8.98 10.72
CA PRO A 162 10.26 -9.05 10.18
C PRO A 162 10.55 -8.02 9.08
N PHE A 163 9.50 -7.46 8.45
CA PHE A 163 9.64 -6.51 7.35
C PHE A 163 8.87 -5.22 7.66
N PRO A 164 9.56 -4.12 8.00
CA PRO A 164 8.93 -2.81 8.14
C PRO A 164 8.21 -2.39 6.85
N PHE A 165 7.20 -1.55 6.98
CA PHE A 165 6.46 -1.04 5.83
C PHE A 165 6.02 0.41 6.02
N HIS A 166 5.87 1.13 4.92
CA HIS A 166 5.38 2.49 4.89
C HIS A 166 4.19 2.62 3.93
N ILE A 167 3.24 3.49 4.29
CA ILE A 167 2.12 3.88 3.44
C ILE A 167 2.22 5.39 3.17
N GLU A 168 2.54 5.74 1.93
CA GLU A 168 2.73 7.12 1.49
C GLU A 168 1.57 7.58 0.61
N LEU A 169 1.15 8.84 0.79
CA LEU A 169 0.06 9.45 0.03
C LEU A 169 0.62 10.50 -0.92
N ASN A 170 0.27 10.40 -2.20
CA ASN A 170 0.73 11.29 -3.25
C ASN A 170 2.26 11.54 -3.21
N PRO A 171 3.10 10.48 -3.08
CA PRO A 171 4.54 10.69 -3.08
C PRO A 171 4.97 11.33 -4.40
N ARG A 172 5.90 12.28 -4.32
CA ARG A 172 6.52 12.84 -5.52
C ARG A 172 7.26 11.69 -6.19
N VAL A 173 7.07 11.53 -7.50
CA VAL A 173 7.90 10.63 -8.29
C VAL A 173 9.30 11.27 -8.39
N GLU A 174 10.08 11.22 -7.32
CA GLU A 174 11.51 11.47 -7.40
C GLU A 174 12.12 10.22 -8.03
N GLY A 175 12.63 10.41 -9.25
CA GLY A 175 12.99 9.32 -10.15
C GLY A 175 14.03 8.39 -9.55
N TRP A 176 13.60 7.17 -9.21
CA TRP A 176 14.45 5.99 -9.05
C TRP A 176 15.04 5.50 -10.40
N GLY A 177 15.38 6.44 -11.30
CA GLY A 177 15.83 6.17 -12.67
C GLY A 177 16.87 7.14 -13.21
N LYS A 178 17.43 8.06 -12.40
CA LYS A 178 18.57 8.89 -12.79
C LYS A 178 19.53 9.07 -11.62
N GLY A 179 20.34 8.04 -11.38
CA GLY A 179 21.39 8.04 -10.37
C GLY A 179 22.52 7.07 -10.70
N ILE A 180 22.86 6.92 -11.99
CA ILE A 180 24.20 6.48 -12.42
C ILE A 180 24.87 7.71 -13.02
N GLY A 181 25.99 8.14 -12.42
CA GLY A 181 26.93 9.06 -13.07
C GLY A 181 27.66 10.02 -12.13
N MET A 182 28.94 9.68 -11.87
CA MET A 182 30.06 10.54 -11.40
C MET A 182 29.98 10.98 -9.93
N PHE A 183 30.93 10.66 -9.05
CA PHE A 183 32.39 10.68 -9.18
C PHE A 183 33.06 9.40 -8.67
#